data_AF-A0A4Q5PTL4-F1
#
_entry.id   AF-A0A4Q5PTL4-F1
#
_cell.length_a   1.000
_cell.length_b   1.000
_cell.length_c   1.000
_cell.angle_alpha   90.00
_cell.angle_beta   90.00
_cell.angle_gamma   90.00
#
_symmetry.space_group_name_H-M   'P 1'
#
loop_
_entity.id
_entity.type
_entity.pdbx_description
1 polymer ?
#
loop_
_entity_poly.entity_id
_entity_poly.type
_entity_poly.pdbx_seq_one_letter_code
_entity_poly.pdbx_strand_id
1 'polypeptide(L)'
;MLKATRLTSLGRLMDATRLIQKTLLPAPASRPQTRRSVPPVAANDPQPPRPPAARAGLKTPLEVLTPVKPTSPAGEKPAGAQTERIAKATATLGEPQAHSADTVRPAQPASFTESSFRFAGQPYPYRLYIPATPADLPAGTLRPLIVLLHGCSQDARDFAQGTAMNELADKHQCLVLYPEQTSRANSGRCWNWFEPDHQKRGRGEPGMIAGLTRQMLASHGGDPARVYIAGLSAGGAMASLVAGLYPDVFTALGVHSGLPAGAAQDMISAFGAMRNGAVGQDAQPLPTIVFHGSADKTVHPDNGENISQAALAALNGAGIALVKTHSTRGAKTSRSTQRTTYRAGDGITYVEHWNVDSGPHAWSGGDSAGSYTDPQGPSASAAMMDFFLQHQKPPEAA
;
A
#
# COMPACT_ATOMS: atom_id res chain seq x y z
N MET A 1 -7.13 0.98 -32.53
CA MET A 1 -8.36 0.25 -32.16
C MET A 1 -8.46 -1.14 -32.78
N LEU A 2 -8.55 -1.30 -34.12
CA LEU A 2 -8.65 -2.62 -34.78
C LEU A 2 -7.60 -3.68 -34.35
N LYS A 3 -6.37 -3.24 -34.06
CA LYS A 3 -5.28 -4.11 -33.62
C LYS A 3 -5.38 -4.55 -32.15
N ALA A 4 -6.03 -3.76 -31.29
CA ALA A 4 -6.30 -4.13 -29.91
C ALA A 4 -7.42 -5.17 -29.83
N THR A 5 -8.52 -4.97 -30.58
CA THR A 5 -9.63 -5.92 -30.69
C THR A 5 -9.16 -7.29 -31.18
N ARG A 6 -8.22 -7.33 -32.14
CA ARG A 6 -7.61 -8.57 -32.64
C ARG A 6 -6.72 -9.26 -31.59
N LEU A 7 -6.07 -8.52 -30.71
CA LEU A 7 -5.25 -9.10 -29.63
C LEU A 7 -6.14 -9.66 -28.51
N THR A 8 -7.25 -8.99 -28.21
CA THR A 8 -8.29 -9.48 -27.30
C THR A 8 -8.92 -10.77 -27.81
N SER A 9 -9.29 -10.84 -29.10
CA SER A 9 -9.87 -12.05 -29.71
C SER A 9 -8.89 -13.23 -29.80
N LEU A 10 -7.59 -12.98 -29.61
CA LEU A 10 -6.53 -14.00 -29.60
C LEU A 10 -6.07 -14.37 -28.18
N GLY A 11 -6.79 -13.93 -27.13
CA GLY A 11 -6.43 -14.20 -25.73
C GLY A 11 -5.17 -13.47 -25.25
N ARG A 12 -4.59 -12.59 -26.07
CA ARG A 12 -3.39 -11.80 -25.75
C ARG A 12 -3.76 -10.49 -25.08
N LEU A 13 -4.48 -10.61 -23.97
CA LEU A 13 -5.11 -9.49 -23.25
C LEU A 13 -4.07 -8.46 -22.78
N MET A 14 -2.91 -8.88 -22.27
CA MET A 14 -1.81 -8.00 -21.85
C MET A 14 -1.24 -7.15 -23.00
N ASP A 15 -1.15 -7.71 -24.21
CA ASP A 15 -0.67 -6.98 -25.39
C ASP A 15 -1.71 -6.00 -25.93
N ALA A 16 -2.99 -6.36 -25.84
CA ALA A 16 -4.11 -5.47 -26.16
C ALA A 16 -4.11 -4.25 -25.22
N THR A 17 -3.93 -4.50 -23.92
CA THR A 17 -3.86 -3.46 -22.88
C THR A 17 -2.66 -2.55 -23.07
N ARG A 18 -1.47 -3.09 -23.36
CA ARG A 18 -0.27 -2.29 -23.65
C ARG A 18 -0.47 -1.36 -24.87
N LEU A 19 -1.16 -1.85 -25.89
CA LEU A 19 -1.46 -1.06 -27.09
C LEU A 19 -2.45 0.07 -26.80
N ILE A 20 -3.44 -0.18 -25.94
CA ILE A 20 -4.43 0.81 -25.48
C ILE A 20 -3.77 1.88 -24.59
N GLN A 21 -2.95 1.48 -23.63
CA GLN A 21 -2.21 2.39 -22.76
C GLN A 21 -1.25 3.32 -23.54
N LYS A 22 -0.54 2.78 -24.54
CA LYS A 22 0.35 3.57 -25.40
C LYS A 22 -0.39 4.57 -26.31
N THR A 23 -1.69 4.36 -26.56
CA THR A 23 -2.50 5.26 -27.38
C THR A 23 -3.27 6.30 -26.56
N LEU A 24 -3.42 6.08 -25.24
CA LEU A 24 -4.18 6.96 -24.35
C LEU A 24 -3.30 7.84 -23.44
N LEU A 25 -2.00 7.53 -23.31
CA LEU A 25 -1.06 8.32 -22.53
C LEU A 25 -0.12 9.10 -23.48
N PRO A 26 0.04 10.43 -23.34
CA PRO A 26 1.10 11.14 -24.04
C PRO A 26 2.45 10.65 -23.52
N ALA A 27 3.42 10.47 -24.43
CA ALA A 27 4.79 10.16 -24.06
C ALA A 27 5.39 11.27 -23.18
N PRO A 28 6.28 10.95 -22.23
CA PRO A 28 6.97 11.98 -21.46
C PRO A 28 7.79 12.87 -22.40
N ALA A 29 7.73 14.18 -22.17
CA ALA A 29 8.51 15.15 -22.91
C ALA A 29 10.01 14.88 -22.72
N SER A 30 10.68 14.46 -23.78
CA SER A 30 12.14 14.36 -23.82
C SER A 30 12.75 15.76 -23.75
N ARG A 31 13.60 16.00 -22.74
CA ARG A 31 14.43 17.22 -22.66
C ARG A 31 15.32 17.35 -23.91
N PRO A 32 15.50 18.56 -24.47
CA PRO A 32 16.37 18.76 -25.62
C PRO A 32 17.84 18.57 -25.22
N GLN A 33 18.49 17.57 -25.82
CA GLN A 33 19.95 17.48 -25.80
C GLN A 33 20.51 18.47 -26.83
N THR A 34 21.24 19.48 -26.35
CA THR A 34 22.08 20.31 -27.21
C THR A 34 23.20 19.45 -27.81
N ARG A 35 23.05 19.03 -29.06
CA ARG A 35 24.10 18.35 -29.82
C ARG A 35 24.88 19.36 -30.66
N ARG A 36 26.18 19.45 -30.38
CA ARG A 36 27.19 20.00 -31.29
C ARG A 36 27.27 19.14 -32.56
N SER A 37 27.30 19.82 -33.69
CA SER A 37 27.33 19.32 -35.07
C SER A 37 28.69 18.79 -35.52
N VAL A 38 28.72 17.61 -36.16
CA VAL A 38 29.80 17.14 -37.07
C VAL A 38 29.15 16.32 -38.21
N PRO A 39 29.57 16.46 -39.49
CA PRO A 39 28.80 16.06 -40.70
C PRO A 39 29.02 14.59 -41.16
N PRO A 40 28.29 14.10 -42.19
CA PRO A 40 27.98 12.67 -42.35
C PRO A 40 28.95 11.90 -43.27
N VAL A 41 29.04 10.58 -43.05
CA VAL A 41 29.63 9.59 -43.98
C VAL A 41 28.65 8.43 -44.16
N ALA A 42 28.58 7.92 -45.39
CA ALA A 42 27.50 7.15 -45.98
C ALA A 42 27.53 5.62 -45.75
N ALA A 43 26.31 5.05 -45.85
CA ALA A 43 25.90 3.75 -46.41
C ALA A 43 26.68 2.46 -46.09
N ASN A 44 26.00 1.49 -45.45
CA ASN A 44 25.50 0.26 -46.09
C ASN A 44 24.87 -0.70 -45.07
N ASP A 45 23.69 -1.22 -45.41
CA ASP A 45 22.97 -2.30 -44.70
C ASP A 45 23.03 -3.56 -45.58
N PRO A 46 23.15 -4.77 -45.00
CA PRO A 46 22.30 -5.85 -45.50
C PRO A 46 21.68 -6.73 -44.39
N GLN A 47 20.40 -7.00 -44.57
CA GLN A 47 19.51 -7.85 -43.77
C GLN A 47 19.64 -9.34 -44.16
N PRO A 48 19.49 -10.32 -43.24
CA PRO A 48 19.27 -11.72 -43.58
C PRO A 48 17.81 -12.21 -43.37
N PRO A 49 17.40 -13.33 -44.00
CA PRO A 49 16.01 -13.64 -44.34
C PRO A 49 15.23 -14.48 -43.32
N ARG A 50 13.88 -14.44 -43.43
CA ARG A 50 12.91 -15.33 -42.75
C ARG A 50 12.72 -16.66 -43.48
N PRO A 51 12.38 -17.76 -42.77
CA PRO A 51 11.70 -18.93 -43.34
C PRO A 51 10.18 -18.97 -43.03
N PRO A 52 9.42 -19.85 -43.73
CA PRO A 52 8.01 -19.63 -44.04
C PRO A 52 7.00 -20.33 -43.12
N ALA A 53 5.73 -19.98 -43.33
CA ALA A 53 4.54 -20.46 -42.65
C ALA A 53 4.14 -21.90 -43.06
N ALA A 54 3.59 -22.65 -42.10
CA ALA A 54 2.76 -23.82 -42.36
C ALA A 54 1.42 -23.71 -41.60
N ARG A 55 0.33 -23.98 -42.31
CA ARG A 55 -1.05 -24.07 -41.81
C ARG A 55 -1.44 -25.53 -41.56
N ALA A 56 -2.45 -25.68 -40.70
CA ALA A 56 -3.49 -26.71 -40.65
C ALA A 56 -3.37 -27.78 -39.55
N GLY A 57 -4.50 -27.98 -38.84
CA GLY A 57 -4.77 -29.18 -38.05
C GLY A 57 -5.47 -28.94 -36.71
N LEU A 58 -6.76 -28.59 -36.73
CA LEU A 58 -7.66 -28.85 -35.60
C LEU A 58 -7.73 -30.36 -35.35
N LYS A 59 -7.56 -30.82 -34.09
CA LYS A 59 -8.42 -31.80 -33.39
C LYS A 59 -8.13 -31.76 -31.87
N THR A 60 -9.14 -31.40 -31.08
CA THR A 60 -9.31 -31.86 -29.69
C THR A 60 -9.87 -33.30 -29.73
N PRO A 61 -9.72 -34.07 -28.64
CA PRO A 61 -10.81 -34.08 -27.67
C PRO A 61 -10.37 -34.04 -26.19
N LEU A 62 -11.33 -33.53 -25.43
CA LEU A 62 -11.55 -33.56 -24.00
C LEU A 62 -11.28 -34.94 -23.39
N GLU A 63 -10.55 -35.02 -22.27
CA GLU A 63 -10.73 -36.08 -21.28
C GLU A 63 -10.76 -35.50 -19.87
N VAL A 64 -11.69 -36.07 -19.12
CA VAL A 64 -12.25 -35.65 -17.84
C VAL A 64 -11.33 -36.13 -16.72
N LEU A 65 -10.85 -35.24 -15.86
CA LEU A 65 -10.24 -35.62 -14.58
C LEU A 65 -11.30 -35.56 -13.49
N THR A 66 -11.66 -36.74 -13.00
CA THR A 66 -12.47 -36.97 -11.81
C THR A 66 -11.66 -36.63 -10.53
N PRO A 67 -12.33 -36.29 -9.41
CA PRO A 67 -11.68 -35.89 -8.17
C PRO A 67 -11.36 -37.08 -7.26
N VAL A 68 -10.18 -37.05 -6.64
CA VAL A 68 -9.73 -37.87 -5.49
C VAL A 68 -9.35 -36.83 -4.43
N LYS A 69 -9.78 -36.80 -3.16
CA LYS A 69 -10.13 -37.78 -2.09
C LYS A 69 -10.93 -36.98 -1.02
N PRO A 70 -11.60 -37.59 -0.02
CA PRO A 70 -10.86 -37.80 1.25
C PRO A 70 -11.34 -39.01 2.07
N THR A 71 -10.40 -39.72 2.70
CA THR A 71 -10.70 -40.59 3.84
C THR A 71 -9.65 -40.40 4.94
N SER A 72 -10.17 -40.12 6.13
CA SER A 72 -9.64 -40.33 7.48
C SER A 72 -10.88 -40.70 8.32
N PRO A 73 -10.81 -41.23 9.57
CA PRO A 73 -9.65 -41.42 10.45
C PRO A 73 -9.64 -42.82 11.13
N ALA A 74 -8.63 -43.11 11.97
CA ALA A 74 -8.78 -43.82 13.26
C ALA A 74 -7.41 -44.15 13.90
N GLY A 75 -7.30 -43.99 15.23
CA GLY A 75 -6.38 -44.78 16.06
C GLY A 75 -5.63 -44.04 17.17
N GLU A 76 -6.30 -43.73 18.29
CA GLU A 76 -5.64 -43.64 19.62
C GLU A 76 -5.23 -45.05 20.07
N LYS A 77 -4.22 -45.31 20.93
CA LYS A 77 -4.18 -45.12 22.41
C LYS A 77 -2.83 -45.68 22.98
N PRO A 78 -2.53 -45.71 24.31
CA PRO A 78 -1.41 -44.97 24.91
C PRO A 78 -0.43 -45.81 25.78
N ALA A 79 0.38 -45.11 26.59
CA ALA A 79 0.96 -45.48 27.91
C ALA A 79 2.50 -45.68 27.99
N GLY A 80 3.09 -45.03 28.99
CA GLY A 80 4.49 -45.20 29.38
C GLY A 80 4.95 -44.14 30.39
N ALA A 81 4.51 -44.25 31.63
CA ALA A 81 4.97 -43.44 32.76
C ALA A 81 6.40 -43.81 33.16
N GLN A 82 7.25 -42.82 33.46
CA GLN A 82 8.37 -43.02 34.39
C GLN A 82 8.54 -41.83 35.36
N THR A 83 8.51 -42.27 36.61
CA THR A 83 8.55 -41.67 37.94
C THR A 83 9.67 -40.67 38.24
N GLU A 84 9.26 -39.71 39.08
CA GLU A 84 9.97 -38.83 40.01
C GLU A 84 11.42 -39.19 40.41
N ARG A 85 12.27 -38.14 40.46
CA ARG A 85 13.31 -38.02 41.49
C ARG A 85 13.29 -36.62 42.09
N ILE A 86 12.88 -36.59 43.36
CA ILE A 86 13.00 -35.46 44.27
C ILE A 86 14.47 -35.38 44.72
N ALA A 87 15.12 -34.24 44.46
CA ALA A 87 16.33 -33.85 45.17
C ALA A 87 16.14 -32.42 45.69
N LYS A 88 15.98 -32.33 47.02
CA LYS A 88 16.02 -31.07 47.78
C LYS A 88 17.41 -30.46 47.66
N ALA A 89 17.47 -29.21 47.21
CA ALA A 89 18.60 -28.32 47.45
C ALA A 89 18.05 -27.01 48.01
N THR A 90 18.11 -26.86 49.33
CA THR A 90 17.95 -25.59 50.04
C THR A 90 19.27 -24.84 49.96
N ALA A 91 19.28 -23.66 49.36
CA ALA A 91 20.34 -22.68 49.57
C ALA A 91 19.83 -21.24 49.30
N THR A 92 19.75 -20.48 50.40
CA THR A 92 19.99 -19.03 50.52
C THR A 92 19.17 -18.05 49.68
N LEU A 93 18.28 -17.34 50.40
CA LEU A 93 17.76 -16.01 50.06
C LEU A 93 18.93 -15.05 49.80
N GLY A 94 19.13 -14.68 48.53
CA GLY A 94 19.92 -13.51 48.14
C GLY A 94 18.98 -12.31 48.02
N GLU A 95 19.37 -11.19 48.63
CA GLU A 95 18.67 -9.90 48.57
C GLU A 95 18.38 -9.46 47.12
N PRO A 96 17.30 -8.71 46.87
CA PRO A 96 17.02 -8.17 45.54
C PRO A 96 18.07 -7.10 45.22
N GLN A 97 19.07 -7.46 44.40
CA GLN A 97 19.94 -6.47 43.78
C GLN A 97 19.08 -5.57 42.89
N ALA A 98 18.96 -4.31 43.30
CA ALA A 98 18.48 -3.23 42.45
C ALA A 98 19.42 -3.12 41.24
N HIS A 99 19.02 -3.69 40.10
CA HIS A 99 19.64 -3.39 38.82
C HIS A 99 19.14 -2.04 38.33
N SER A 100 19.65 -0.96 38.93
CA SER A 100 19.80 0.31 38.23
C SER A 100 21.00 0.17 37.32
N ALA A 101 20.76 -0.26 36.08
CA ALA A 101 21.70 -0.09 35.00
C ALA A 101 20.97 0.60 33.86
N ASP A 102 20.96 1.94 33.92
CA ASP A 102 20.82 2.78 32.73
C ASP A 102 22.04 2.49 31.84
N THR A 103 22.02 1.37 31.12
CA THR A 103 22.92 1.16 30.01
C THR A 103 22.47 2.11 28.90
N VAL A 104 23.12 3.27 28.82
CA VAL A 104 22.97 4.18 27.70
C VAL A 104 23.31 3.40 26.43
N ARG A 105 22.28 3.05 25.66
CA ARG A 105 22.43 2.32 24.41
C ARG A 105 23.04 3.27 23.38
N PRO A 106 24.07 2.86 22.63
CA PRO A 106 24.62 3.70 21.58
C PRO A 106 23.51 3.98 20.55
N ALA A 107 23.44 5.25 20.11
CA ALA A 107 22.52 5.65 19.07
C ALA A 107 22.72 4.75 17.84
N GLN A 108 21.63 4.24 17.27
CA GLN A 108 21.68 3.41 16.07
C GLN A 108 21.33 4.26 14.86
N PRO A 109 22.09 4.17 13.75
CA PRO A 109 21.78 4.92 12.54
C PRO A 109 20.46 4.43 11.93
N ALA A 110 19.80 5.31 11.17
CA ALA A 110 18.66 4.91 10.36
C ALA A 110 19.07 3.81 9.35
N SER A 111 18.12 2.97 8.97
CA SER A 111 18.34 1.92 7.98
C SER A 111 17.19 1.85 6.99
N PHE A 112 17.51 1.57 5.72
CA PHE A 112 16.53 1.33 4.67
C PHE A 112 16.90 0.02 3.96
N THR A 113 16.32 -1.08 4.45
CA THR A 113 16.71 -2.42 4.04
C THR A 113 15.72 -3.02 3.06
N GLU A 114 16.24 -3.75 2.07
CA GLU A 114 15.45 -4.53 1.14
C GLU A 114 15.42 -6.00 1.57
N SER A 115 14.25 -6.61 1.49
CA SER A 115 14.03 -8.00 1.88
C SER A 115 12.84 -8.59 1.13
N SER A 116 12.52 -9.85 1.41
CA SER A 116 11.38 -10.53 0.81
C SER A 116 10.57 -11.29 1.86
N PHE A 117 9.25 -11.23 1.72
CA PHE A 117 8.28 -11.95 2.53
C PHE A 117 7.63 -13.06 1.73
N ARG A 118 7.42 -14.21 2.35
CA ARG A 118 6.73 -15.34 1.71
C ARG A 118 5.28 -15.39 2.15
N PHE A 119 4.37 -15.35 1.19
CA PHE A 119 2.95 -15.55 1.41
C PHE A 119 2.40 -16.56 0.40
N ALA A 120 1.70 -17.59 0.88
CA ALA A 120 1.21 -18.71 0.04
C ALA A 120 2.31 -19.30 -0.88
N GLY A 121 3.54 -19.42 -0.37
CA GLY A 121 4.69 -19.94 -1.11
C GLY A 121 5.35 -18.96 -2.09
N GLN A 122 4.76 -17.79 -2.35
CA GLN A 122 5.29 -16.78 -3.26
C GLN A 122 6.12 -15.72 -2.52
N PRO A 123 7.30 -15.31 -3.03
CA PRO A 123 8.07 -14.21 -2.49
C PRO A 123 7.52 -12.85 -2.96
N TYR A 124 7.42 -11.92 -2.02
CA TYR A 124 7.04 -10.53 -2.25
C TYR A 124 8.17 -9.62 -1.74
N PRO A 125 8.78 -8.80 -2.60
CA PRO A 125 9.78 -7.85 -2.15
C PRO A 125 9.14 -6.75 -1.30
N TYR A 126 9.91 -6.23 -0.35
CA TYR A 126 9.56 -5.05 0.40
C TYR A 126 10.81 -4.29 0.82
N ARG A 127 10.63 -3.03 1.20
CA ARG A 127 11.64 -2.29 1.95
C ARG A 127 11.10 -1.85 3.30
N LEU A 128 11.96 -1.90 4.31
CA LEU A 128 11.65 -1.40 5.64
C LEU A 128 12.60 -0.25 5.96
N TYR A 129 12.02 0.88 6.32
CA TYR A 129 12.73 2.00 6.91
C TYR A 129 12.60 1.95 8.43
N ILE A 130 13.73 1.94 9.11
CA ILE A 130 13.83 2.06 10.56
C ILE A 130 14.56 3.38 10.84
N PRO A 131 13.93 4.33 11.56
CA PRO A 131 14.55 5.62 11.84
C PRO A 131 15.74 5.45 12.76
N ALA A 132 16.62 6.44 12.76
CA ALA A 132 17.72 6.48 13.71
C ALA A 132 17.14 6.41 15.13
N THR A 133 17.72 5.56 15.98
CA THR A 133 17.28 5.40 17.37
C THR A 133 18.14 6.30 18.26
N PRO A 134 17.55 7.36 18.86
CA PRO A 134 18.26 8.22 19.81
C PRO A 134 18.74 7.42 21.02
N ALA A 135 19.87 7.83 21.61
CA ALA A 135 20.44 7.15 22.78
C ALA A 135 19.53 7.26 24.03
N ASP A 136 18.68 8.28 24.08
CA ASP A 136 17.70 8.54 25.13
C ASP A 136 16.33 7.88 24.88
N LEU A 137 16.14 7.20 23.75
CA LEU A 137 14.90 6.45 23.52
C LEU A 137 14.88 5.20 24.42
N PRO A 138 13.86 5.03 25.30
CA PRO A 138 13.82 3.89 26.21
C PRO A 138 13.85 2.56 25.46
N ALA A 139 14.60 1.59 26.00
CA ALA A 139 14.65 0.25 25.45
C ALA A 139 13.25 -0.37 25.44
N GLY A 140 12.89 -1.08 24.36
CA GLY A 140 11.58 -1.70 24.21
C GLY A 140 10.46 -0.72 23.83
N THR A 141 10.75 0.57 23.60
CA THR A 141 9.75 1.52 23.08
C THR A 141 9.16 1.00 21.78
N LEU A 142 7.85 0.74 21.79
CA LEU A 142 7.11 0.36 20.59
C LEU A 142 6.89 1.60 19.72
N ARG A 143 7.08 1.42 18.41
CA ARG A 143 7.01 2.50 17.42
C ARG A 143 5.79 2.35 16.52
N PRO A 144 5.10 3.42 16.13
CA PRO A 144 4.07 3.35 15.11
C PRO A 144 4.61 2.73 13.81
N LEU A 145 3.76 2.04 13.06
CA LEU A 145 4.12 1.48 11.76
C LEU A 145 3.21 2.06 10.68
N ILE A 146 3.81 2.68 9.66
CA ILE A 146 3.10 3.15 8.46
C ILE A 146 3.42 2.20 7.30
N VAL A 147 2.39 1.65 6.67
CA VAL A 147 2.51 0.85 5.44
C VAL A 147 2.19 1.73 4.24
N LEU A 148 3.13 1.90 3.32
CA LEU A 148 3.00 2.76 2.14
C LEU A 148 3.01 1.96 0.84
N LEU A 149 1.89 2.01 0.11
CA LEU A 149 1.67 1.29 -1.14
C LEU A 149 1.83 2.22 -2.34
N HIS A 150 2.82 1.92 -3.19
CA HIS A 150 3.15 2.71 -4.36
C HIS A 150 2.09 2.61 -5.47
N GLY A 151 2.07 3.59 -6.39
CA GLY A 151 1.24 3.58 -7.58
C GLY A 151 1.78 2.68 -8.70
N CYS A 152 1.02 2.55 -9.79
CA CYS A 152 1.49 1.84 -10.99
C CYS A 152 2.82 2.38 -11.49
N SER A 153 3.65 1.50 -12.05
CA SER A 153 4.98 1.74 -12.61
C SER A 153 6.07 2.19 -11.63
N GLN A 154 5.72 2.52 -10.39
CA GLN A 154 6.65 2.81 -9.30
C GLN A 154 7.16 1.51 -8.65
N ASP A 155 8.12 1.65 -7.74
CA ASP A 155 8.57 0.62 -6.81
C ASP A 155 8.77 1.22 -5.41
N ALA A 156 9.15 0.39 -4.43
CA ALA A 156 9.26 0.84 -3.04
C ALA A 156 10.32 1.95 -2.84
N ARG A 157 11.41 1.95 -3.62
CA ARG A 157 12.45 2.97 -3.50
C ARG A 157 11.96 4.30 -4.08
N ASP A 158 11.40 4.27 -5.29
CA ASP A 158 10.85 5.46 -5.94
C ASP A 158 9.76 6.11 -5.08
N PHE A 159 8.87 5.31 -4.49
CA PHE A 159 7.80 5.82 -3.65
C PHE A 159 8.30 6.36 -2.30
N ALA A 160 9.27 5.70 -1.67
CA ALA A 160 9.91 6.23 -0.45
C ALA A 160 10.58 7.59 -0.71
N GLN A 161 11.27 7.74 -1.85
CA GLN A 161 11.88 9.00 -2.25
C GLN A 161 10.82 10.07 -2.54
N GLY A 162 9.82 9.76 -3.37
CA GLY A 162 8.78 10.72 -3.75
C GLY A 162 7.91 11.18 -2.59
N THR A 163 7.57 10.29 -1.65
CA THR A 163 6.76 10.66 -0.48
C THR A 163 7.57 11.38 0.60
N ALA A 164 8.90 11.25 0.61
CA ALA A 164 9.78 11.72 1.68
C ALA A 164 9.35 11.25 3.09
N MET A 165 8.60 10.15 3.19
CA MET A 165 8.05 9.69 4.47
C MET A 165 9.14 9.25 5.45
N ASN A 166 10.31 8.81 4.94
CA ASN A 166 11.44 8.44 5.79
C ASN A 166 11.95 9.62 6.64
N GLU A 167 11.92 10.84 6.11
CA GLU A 167 12.34 12.04 6.86
C GLU A 167 11.36 12.38 8.00
N LEU A 168 10.07 12.11 7.79
CA LEU A 168 9.05 12.25 8.84
C LEU A 168 9.18 11.12 9.85
N ALA A 169 9.49 9.91 9.40
CA ALA A 169 9.72 8.77 10.27
C ALA A 169 10.90 8.98 11.23
N ASP A 170 11.98 9.65 10.81
CA ASP A 170 13.06 10.08 11.72
C ASP A 170 12.55 11.02 12.81
N LYS A 171 11.74 12.03 12.43
CA LYS A 171 11.20 13.04 13.36
C LYS A 171 10.20 12.46 14.36
N HIS A 172 9.37 11.53 13.93
CA HIS A 172 8.28 10.97 14.72
C HIS A 172 8.57 9.58 15.30
N GLN A 173 9.77 9.04 15.04
CA GLN A 173 10.20 7.72 15.48
C GLN A 173 9.23 6.61 15.03
N CYS A 174 8.79 6.68 13.77
CA CYS A 174 7.89 5.69 13.15
C CYS A 174 8.65 4.71 12.28
N LEU A 175 8.23 3.46 12.23
CA LEU A 175 8.64 2.52 11.20
C LEU A 175 7.87 2.80 9.90
N VAL A 176 8.51 2.62 8.74
CA VAL A 176 7.82 2.69 7.44
C VAL A 176 8.09 1.44 6.62
N LEU A 177 7.02 0.72 6.30
CA LEU A 177 7.06 -0.46 5.46
C LEU A 177 6.56 -0.11 4.05
N TYR A 178 7.35 -0.50 3.05
CA TYR A 178 7.03 -0.32 1.63
C TYR A 178 6.95 -1.69 0.95
N PRO A 179 5.79 -2.36 0.95
CA PRO A 179 5.56 -3.53 0.11
C PRO A 179 5.72 -3.15 -1.36
N GLU A 180 6.31 -4.03 -2.17
CA GLU A 180 6.58 -3.77 -3.58
C GLU A 180 5.86 -4.75 -4.50
N GLN A 181 5.17 -4.20 -5.49
CA GLN A 181 4.52 -4.96 -6.54
C GLN A 181 5.49 -5.26 -7.69
N THR A 182 5.51 -6.52 -8.12
CA THR A 182 6.45 -6.98 -9.15
C THR A 182 5.85 -6.92 -10.54
N SER A 183 6.72 -6.73 -11.55
CA SER A 183 6.31 -6.82 -12.97
C SER A 183 5.80 -8.21 -13.38
N ARG A 184 6.15 -9.25 -12.60
CA ARG A 184 5.68 -10.63 -12.79
C ARG A 184 4.22 -10.77 -12.40
N ALA A 185 3.81 -10.18 -11.27
CA ALA A 185 2.44 -10.22 -10.80
C ALA A 185 1.54 -9.26 -11.59
N ASN A 186 2.08 -8.10 -11.99
CA ASN A 186 1.40 -7.19 -12.90
C ASN A 186 2.43 -6.46 -13.76
N SER A 187 2.34 -6.55 -15.09
CA SER A 187 3.36 -5.97 -15.98
C SER A 187 3.53 -4.45 -15.86
N GLY A 188 2.53 -3.75 -15.34
CA GLY A 188 2.57 -2.32 -15.01
C GLY A 188 2.98 -2.03 -13.56
N ARG A 189 3.38 -3.04 -12.77
CA ARG A 189 3.63 -2.94 -11.32
C ARG A 189 2.44 -2.35 -10.54
N CYS A 190 1.23 -2.50 -11.07
CA CYS A 190 0.00 -2.06 -10.40
C CYS A 190 -0.47 -3.12 -9.40
N TRP A 191 -0.97 -2.68 -8.25
CA TRP A 191 -1.76 -3.53 -7.35
C TRP A 191 -3.03 -3.99 -8.05
N ASN A 192 -3.39 -5.26 -7.89
CA ASN A 192 -4.49 -5.92 -8.57
C ASN A 192 -5.79 -5.82 -7.76
N TRP A 193 -6.07 -4.64 -7.20
CA TRP A 193 -7.16 -4.34 -6.26
C TRP A 193 -8.58 -4.62 -6.79
N PHE A 194 -8.74 -4.82 -8.09
CA PHE A 194 -10.01 -5.14 -8.74
C PHE A 194 -10.19 -6.64 -8.97
N GLU A 195 -9.13 -7.45 -8.95
CA GLU A 195 -9.23 -8.87 -9.29
C GLU A 195 -9.90 -9.67 -8.17
N PRO A 196 -10.79 -10.64 -8.49
CA PRO A 196 -11.56 -11.38 -7.48
C PRO A 196 -10.72 -12.07 -6.40
N ASP A 197 -9.51 -12.55 -6.75
CA ASP A 197 -8.60 -13.20 -5.80
C ASP A 197 -7.99 -12.24 -4.75
N HIS A 198 -8.12 -10.93 -4.98
CA HIS A 198 -7.62 -9.88 -4.12
C HIS A 198 -8.75 -9.13 -3.39
N GLN A 199 -9.98 -9.64 -3.40
CA GLN A 199 -11.13 -9.01 -2.72
C GLN A 199 -11.46 -9.61 -1.35
N LYS A 200 -10.67 -10.58 -0.86
CA LYS A 200 -11.03 -11.37 0.33
C LYS A 200 -9.91 -11.41 1.38
N ARG A 201 -10.32 -11.38 2.64
CA ARG A 201 -9.43 -11.59 3.80
C ARG A 201 -8.73 -12.95 3.68
N GLY A 202 -7.47 -13.00 4.11
CA GLY A 202 -6.60 -14.17 4.07
C GLY A 202 -6.06 -14.56 2.69
N ARG A 203 -6.38 -13.81 1.63
CA ARG A 203 -6.02 -14.19 0.25
C ARG A 203 -5.25 -13.08 -0.47
N GLY A 204 -4.44 -13.50 -1.44
CA GLY A 204 -3.81 -12.62 -2.41
C GLY A 204 -2.99 -11.48 -1.81
N GLU A 205 -2.94 -10.35 -2.53
CA GLU A 205 -2.22 -9.15 -2.11
C GLU A 205 -2.69 -8.60 -0.76
N PRO A 206 -3.99 -8.54 -0.41
CA PRO A 206 -4.38 -8.10 0.93
C PRO A 206 -3.91 -9.02 2.05
N GLY A 207 -4.00 -10.34 1.86
CA GLY A 207 -3.45 -11.34 2.77
C GLY A 207 -1.95 -11.17 2.98
N MET A 208 -1.22 -10.96 1.89
CA MET A 208 0.20 -10.71 1.92
C MET A 208 0.55 -9.44 2.70
N ILE A 209 -0.10 -8.31 2.40
CA ILE A 209 0.18 -7.02 3.05
C ILE A 209 -0.09 -7.10 4.55
N ALA A 210 -1.23 -7.67 4.96
CA ALA A 210 -1.58 -7.83 6.37
C ALA A 210 -0.61 -8.80 7.09
N GLY A 211 -0.22 -9.90 6.43
CA GLY A 211 0.74 -10.86 6.98
C GLY A 211 2.13 -10.24 7.17
N LEU A 212 2.62 -9.52 6.17
CA LEU A 212 3.89 -8.79 6.24
C LEU A 212 3.86 -7.73 7.34
N THR A 213 2.75 -6.98 7.45
CA THR A 213 2.56 -5.97 8.50
C THR A 213 2.70 -6.59 9.88
N ARG A 214 1.98 -7.69 10.16
CA ARG A 214 2.08 -8.41 11.44
C ARG A 214 3.49 -8.93 11.72
N GLN A 215 4.19 -9.43 10.69
CA GLN A 215 5.58 -9.86 10.86
C GLN A 215 6.48 -8.68 11.28
N MET A 216 6.34 -7.52 10.64
CA MET A 216 7.16 -6.35 10.95
C MET A 216 6.90 -5.82 12.37
N LEU A 217 5.64 -5.85 12.83
CA LEU A 217 5.31 -5.51 14.21
C LEU A 217 6.06 -6.41 15.19
N ALA A 218 6.00 -7.74 14.96
CA ALA A 218 6.63 -8.74 15.82
C ALA A 218 8.17 -8.68 15.81
N SER A 219 8.80 -8.40 14.66
CA SER A 219 10.26 -8.47 14.53
C SER A 219 11.01 -7.15 14.74
N HIS A 220 10.33 -6.00 14.71
CA HIS A 220 11.00 -4.68 14.75
C HIS A 220 10.51 -3.73 15.86
N GLY A 221 9.71 -4.23 16.81
CA GLY A 221 9.18 -3.42 17.91
C GLY A 221 8.12 -2.43 17.43
N GLY A 222 7.24 -2.87 16.54
CA GLY A 222 6.11 -2.08 16.08
C GLY A 222 4.96 -2.13 17.09
N ASP A 223 4.27 -1.01 17.26
CA ASP A 223 3.13 -0.88 18.14
C ASP A 223 1.84 -1.38 17.45
N PRO A 224 1.23 -2.49 17.90
CA PRO A 224 0.02 -3.02 17.27
C PRO A 224 -1.20 -2.11 17.42
N ALA A 225 -1.18 -1.14 18.35
CA ALA A 225 -2.25 -0.16 18.49
C ALA A 225 -2.09 1.05 17.55
N ARG A 226 -0.91 1.23 16.92
CA ARG A 226 -0.57 2.39 16.07
C ARG A 226 -0.04 1.94 14.71
N VAL A 227 -0.90 1.27 13.96
CA VAL A 227 -0.60 0.72 12.63
C VAL A 227 -1.45 1.42 11.59
N TYR A 228 -0.84 2.00 10.57
CA TYR A 228 -1.52 2.81 9.57
C TYR A 228 -1.16 2.32 8.18
N ILE A 229 -2.06 2.53 7.22
CA ILE A 229 -1.83 2.17 5.82
C ILE A 229 -2.23 3.33 4.91
N ALA A 230 -1.40 3.60 3.90
CA ALA A 230 -1.74 4.54 2.87
C ALA A 230 -1.15 4.18 1.51
N GLY A 231 -1.62 4.85 0.46
CA GLY A 231 -1.04 4.68 -0.87
C GLY A 231 -1.53 5.69 -1.89
N LEU A 232 -0.88 5.64 -3.06
CA LEU A 232 -1.20 6.46 -4.23
C LEU A 232 -1.85 5.60 -5.32
N SER A 233 -2.88 6.12 -6.00
CA SER A 233 -3.45 5.48 -7.20
C SER A 233 -3.92 4.04 -6.92
N ALA A 234 -3.45 3.05 -7.68
CA ALA A 234 -3.67 1.62 -7.41
C ALA A 234 -3.25 1.20 -5.99
N GLY A 235 -2.19 1.80 -5.43
CA GLY A 235 -1.79 1.60 -4.04
C GLY A 235 -2.78 2.20 -3.04
N GLY A 236 -3.40 3.34 -3.39
CA GLY A 236 -4.48 3.94 -2.61
C GLY A 236 -5.75 3.08 -2.61
N ALA A 237 -6.13 2.53 -3.77
CA ALA A 237 -7.23 1.58 -3.89
C ALA A 237 -6.96 0.29 -3.09
N MET A 238 -5.75 -0.25 -3.17
CA MET A 238 -5.35 -1.42 -2.38
C MET A 238 -5.32 -1.10 -0.87
N ALA A 239 -4.88 0.09 -0.47
CA ALA A 239 -4.90 0.52 0.93
C ALA A 239 -6.33 0.54 1.49
N SER A 240 -7.29 1.12 0.75
CA SER A 240 -8.72 1.10 1.11
C SER A 240 -9.23 -0.33 1.31
N LEU A 241 -8.90 -1.21 0.36
CA LEU A 241 -9.35 -2.61 0.40
C LEU A 241 -8.74 -3.39 1.57
N VAL A 242 -7.43 -3.24 1.79
CA VAL A 242 -6.72 -3.87 2.92
C VAL A 242 -7.26 -3.38 4.25
N ALA A 243 -7.42 -2.07 4.42
CA ALA A 243 -7.96 -1.50 5.66
C ALA A 243 -9.38 -2.01 5.94
N GLY A 244 -10.23 -2.13 4.91
CA GLY A 244 -11.57 -2.69 5.05
C GLY A 244 -11.59 -4.19 5.39
N LEU A 245 -10.63 -4.97 4.89
CA LEU A 245 -10.52 -6.41 5.16
C LEU A 245 -9.83 -6.75 6.50
N TYR A 246 -9.03 -5.82 7.03
CA TYR A 246 -8.25 -5.99 8.26
C TYR A 246 -8.38 -4.79 9.21
N PRO A 247 -9.61 -4.43 9.62
CA PRO A 247 -9.81 -3.38 10.62
C PRO A 247 -9.19 -3.77 11.98
N ASP A 248 -8.96 -5.07 12.22
CA ASP A 248 -8.22 -5.59 13.37
C ASP A 248 -6.73 -5.28 13.32
N VAL A 249 -6.14 -5.07 12.14
CA VAL A 249 -4.71 -4.73 11.98
C VAL A 249 -4.52 -3.23 11.89
N PHE A 250 -5.22 -2.55 10.98
CA PHE A 250 -5.00 -1.13 10.71
C PHE A 250 -5.89 -0.24 11.58
N THR A 251 -5.33 0.86 12.03
CA THR A 251 -5.93 1.84 12.96
C THR A 251 -6.40 3.10 12.24
N ALA A 252 -5.76 3.44 11.13
CA ALA A 252 -6.20 4.53 10.26
C ALA A 252 -5.77 4.28 8.80
N LEU A 253 -6.50 4.90 7.87
CA LEU A 253 -6.31 4.80 6.43
C LEU A 253 -5.95 6.17 5.84
N GLY A 254 -4.94 6.21 4.97
CA GLY A 254 -4.66 7.34 4.09
C GLY A 254 -4.86 6.96 2.62
N VAL A 255 -5.52 7.79 1.83
CA VAL A 255 -5.67 7.54 0.39
C VAL A 255 -5.29 8.77 -0.40
N HIS A 256 -4.39 8.62 -1.37
CA HIS A 256 -4.11 9.66 -2.35
C HIS A 256 -4.53 9.21 -3.74
N SER A 257 -5.38 9.99 -4.41
CA SER A 257 -5.85 9.74 -5.78
C SER A 257 -6.25 8.27 -6.04
N GLY A 258 -6.84 7.63 -5.03
CA GLY A 258 -7.20 6.21 -5.03
C GLY A 258 -8.69 5.98 -5.25
N LEU A 259 -9.15 4.77 -4.95
CA LEU A 259 -10.55 4.36 -5.11
C LEU A 259 -11.08 3.77 -3.79
N PRO A 260 -12.40 3.85 -3.54
CA PRO A 260 -13.00 3.21 -2.38
C PRO A 260 -12.91 1.68 -2.49
N ALA A 261 -12.90 1.01 -1.33
CA ALA A 261 -12.92 -0.44 -1.27
C ALA A 261 -14.14 -0.98 -2.04
N GLY A 262 -13.95 -2.04 -2.82
CA GLY A 262 -15.04 -2.65 -3.59
C GLY A 262 -15.57 -1.83 -4.76
N ALA A 263 -14.90 -0.75 -5.17
CA ALA A 263 -15.25 0.07 -6.34
C ALA A 263 -15.28 -0.72 -7.67
N ALA A 264 -14.62 -1.87 -7.73
CA ALA A 264 -14.59 -2.72 -8.92
C ALA A 264 -14.39 -4.20 -8.54
N GLN A 265 -14.79 -5.09 -9.46
CA GLN A 265 -14.63 -6.54 -9.33
C GLN A 265 -13.93 -7.18 -10.54
N ASP A 266 -13.64 -6.37 -11.55
CA ASP A 266 -12.94 -6.75 -12.76
C ASP A 266 -12.30 -5.52 -13.42
N MET A 267 -11.58 -5.76 -14.51
CA MET A 267 -10.90 -4.69 -15.24
C MET A 267 -11.86 -3.66 -15.85
N ILE A 268 -13.07 -4.07 -16.28
CA ILE A 268 -14.03 -3.17 -16.94
C ILE A 268 -14.60 -2.19 -15.92
N SER A 269 -15.10 -2.73 -14.80
CA SER A 269 -15.58 -1.94 -13.67
C SER A 269 -14.47 -1.07 -13.07
N ALA A 270 -13.22 -1.54 -13.04
CA ALA A 270 -12.08 -0.75 -12.59
C ALA A 270 -11.88 0.51 -13.44
N PHE A 271 -11.87 0.38 -14.77
CA PHE A 271 -11.78 1.55 -15.65
C PHE A 271 -13.01 2.47 -15.55
N GLY A 272 -14.20 1.90 -15.34
CA GLY A 272 -15.42 2.66 -15.07
C GLY A 272 -15.30 3.53 -13.82
N ALA A 273 -14.89 2.92 -12.70
CA ALA A 273 -14.68 3.58 -11.42
C ALA A 273 -13.59 4.66 -11.49
N MET A 274 -12.47 4.36 -12.16
CA MET A 274 -11.39 5.33 -12.38
C MET A 274 -11.87 6.55 -13.17
N ARG A 275 -12.72 6.37 -14.19
CA ARG A 275 -13.11 7.47 -15.08
C ARG A 275 -14.25 8.32 -14.53
N ASN A 276 -15.19 7.70 -13.82
CA ASN A 276 -16.47 8.34 -13.48
C ASN A 276 -16.68 8.49 -11.97
N GLY A 277 -15.76 7.98 -11.14
CA GLY A 277 -16.06 7.74 -9.73
C GLY A 277 -16.86 6.45 -9.54
N ALA A 278 -16.75 5.86 -8.34
CA ALA A 278 -17.61 4.77 -7.92
C ALA A 278 -17.98 4.93 -6.44
N VAL A 279 -19.20 4.53 -6.10
CA VAL A 279 -19.57 4.25 -4.71
C VAL A 279 -19.03 2.86 -4.40
N GLY A 280 -18.17 2.75 -3.39
CA GLY A 280 -17.58 1.48 -2.97
C GLY A 280 -18.57 0.59 -2.21
N GLN A 281 -18.03 -0.43 -1.54
CA GLN A 281 -18.75 -1.21 -0.54
C GLN A 281 -18.79 -0.46 0.81
N ASP A 282 -19.60 -0.96 1.74
CA ASP A 282 -19.68 -0.44 3.10
C ASP A 282 -18.28 -0.40 3.74
N ALA A 283 -17.88 0.80 4.16
CA ALA A 283 -16.60 0.99 4.82
C ALA A 283 -16.65 0.47 6.27
N GLN A 284 -15.50 0.01 6.76
CA GLN A 284 -15.31 -0.19 8.19
C GLN A 284 -15.20 1.18 8.89
N PRO A 285 -15.65 1.31 10.15
CA PRO A 285 -15.59 2.58 10.90
C PRO A 285 -14.14 2.89 11.31
N LEU A 286 -13.34 3.35 10.33
CA LEU A 286 -11.92 3.59 10.47
C LEU A 286 -11.59 5.07 10.21
N PRO A 287 -10.78 5.73 11.07
CA PRO A 287 -10.26 7.05 10.79
C PRO A 287 -9.59 7.12 9.42
N THR A 288 -9.98 8.08 8.59
CA THR A 288 -9.59 8.14 7.18
C THR A 288 -9.20 9.55 6.74
N ILE A 289 -8.01 9.68 6.13
CA ILE A 289 -7.54 10.90 5.48
C ILE A 289 -7.39 10.69 3.97
N VAL A 290 -7.91 11.61 3.17
CA VAL A 290 -7.96 11.50 1.71
C VAL A 290 -7.37 12.74 1.05
N PHE A 291 -6.56 12.54 0.03
CA PHE A 291 -6.03 13.58 -0.85
C PHE A 291 -6.43 13.29 -2.30
N HIS A 292 -6.87 14.31 -3.02
CA HIS A 292 -7.12 14.20 -4.46
C HIS A 292 -6.82 15.50 -5.19
N GLY A 293 -6.19 15.41 -6.36
CA GLY A 293 -5.97 16.56 -7.24
C GLY A 293 -7.20 16.86 -8.10
N SER A 294 -7.66 18.11 -8.14
CA SER A 294 -8.89 18.47 -8.86
C SER A 294 -8.76 18.38 -10.39
N ALA A 295 -7.53 18.24 -10.92
CA ALA A 295 -7.24 18.07 -12.35
C ALA A 295 -6.69 16.67 -12.67
N ASP A 296 -6.91 15.70 -11.78
CA ASP A 296 -6.57 14.30 -11.99
C ASP A 296 -7.36 13.72 -13.17
N LYS A 297 -6.63 13.33 -14.23
CA LYS A 297 -7.19 12.75 -15.46
C LYS A 297 -7.11 11.22 -15.48
N THR A 298 -6.57 10.61 -14.44
CA THR A 298 -6.36 9.16 -14.35
C THR A 298 -7.39 8.52 -13.42
N VAL A 299 -7.60 9.11 -12.24
CA VAL A 299 -8.63 8.69 -11.29
C VAL A 299 -9.49 9.91 -10.96
N HIS A 300 -10.77 9.82 -11.29
CA HIS A 300 -11.72 10.92 -11.14
C HIS A 300 -11.78 11.40 -9.68
N PRO A 301 -11.73 12.72 -9.42
CA PRO A 301 -11.72 13.28 -8.06
C PRO A 301 -12.89 12.85 -7.17
N ASP A 302 -14.04 12.54 -7.75
CA ASP A 302 -15.21 12.03 -7.01
C ASP A 302 -14.90 10.75 -6.22
N ASN A 303 -13.89 9.96 -6.61
CA ASN A 303 -13.47 8.82 -5.80
C ASN A 303 -12.95 9.25 -4.42
N GLY A 304 -12.23 10.37 -4.32
CA GLY A 304 -11.75 10.92 -3.05
C GLY A 304 -12.91 11.36 -2.13
N GLU A 305 -13.92 12.00 -2.72
CA GLU A 305 -15.15 12.36 -2.00
C GLU A 305 -15.91 11.10 -1.55
N ASN A 306 -16.08 10.11 -2.43
CA ASN A 306 -16.79 8.87 -2.11
C ASN A 306 -16.11 8.08 -0.98
N ILE A 307 -14.77 8.05 -0.92
CA ILE A 307 -14.04 7.45 0.21
C ILE A 307 -14.36 8.19 1.52
N SER A 308 -14.31 9.53 1.48
CA SER A 308 -14.54 10.37 2.66
C SER A 308 -15.97 10.24 3.18
N GLN A 309 -16.95 10.18 2.28
CA GLN A 309 -18.36 9.99 2.63
C GLN A 309 -18.63 8.58 3.18
N ALA A 310 -18.02 7.54 2.60
CA ALA A 310 -18.14 6.18 3.12
C ALA A 310 -17.55 6.06 4.54
N ALA A 311 -16.37 6.66 4.80
CA ALA A 311 -15.77 6.68 6.13
C ALA A 311 -16.67 7.43 7.14
N LEU A 312 -17.20 8.60 6.77
CA LEU A 312 -18.11 9.38 7.60
C LEU A 312 -19.39 8.59 7.94
N ALA A 313 -19.99 7.92 6.95
CA ALA A 313 -21.17 7.10 7.16
C ALA A 313 -20.89 5.92 8.11
N ALA A 314 -19.78 5.22 7.92
CA ALA A 314 -19.39 4.09 8.76
C ALA A 314 -19.14 4.51 10.22
N LEU A 315 -18.39 5.60 10.44
CA LEU A 315 -18.07 6.13 11.77
C LEU A 315 -19.33 6.62 12.51
N ASN A 316 -20.22 7.33 11.81
CA ASN A 316 -21.52 7.72 12.38
C ASN A 316 -22.37 6.49 12.72
N GLY A 317 -22.39 5.47 11.85
CA GLY A 317 -23.08 4.19 12.09
C GLY A 317 -22.52 3.42 13.28
N ALA A 318 -21.23 3.59 13.59
CA ALA A 318 -20.60 3.05 14.79
C ALA A 318 -20.80 3.92 16.06
N GLY A 319 -21.63 4.97 15.98
CA GLY A 319 -21.97 5.83 17.12
C GLY A 319 -20.96 6.93 17.41
N ILE A 320 -19.97 7.14 16.54
CA ILE A 320 -19.03 8.27 16.67
C ILE A 320 -19.67 9.49 16.03
N ALA A 321 -20.24 10.37 16.84
CA ALA A 321 -20.89 11.59 16.35
C ALA A 321 -19.84 12.59 15.84
N LEU A 322 -19.80 12.78 14.51
CA LEU A 322 -18.83 13.65 13.86
C LEU A 322 -19.44 14.99 13.41
N VAL A 323 -18.75 16.08 13.74
CA VAL A 323 -19.11 17.44 13.34
C VAL A 323 -18.14 17.96 12.31
N LYS A 324 -18.66 18.44 11.18
CA LYS A 324 -17.87 19.12 10.14
C LYS A 324 -17.33 20.43 10.69
N THR A 325 -16.00 20.56 10.81
CA THR A 325 -15.38 21.63 11.62
C THR A 325 -14.62 22.67 10.81
N HIS A 326 -14.11 22.35 9.62
CA HIS A 326 -13.28 23.32 8.89
C HIS A 326 -13.26 23.14 7.37
N SER A 327 -13.14 24.26 6.65
CA SER A 327 -12.82 24.34 5.22
C SER A 327 -11.81 25.48 5.02
N THR A 328 -10.52 25.24 5.26
CA THR A 328 -9.48 26.24 4.96
C THR A 328 -9.07 26.21 3.50
N ARG A 329 -9.01 27.38 2.88
CA ARG A 329 -8.21 27.61 1.67
C ARG A 329 -6.78 27.95 2.09
N GLY A 330 -5.88 26.98 2.07
CA GLY A 330 -4.48 27.18 2.41
C GLY A 330 -3.66 27.58 1.19
N ALA A 331 -2.96 28.72 1.25
CA ALA A 331 -2.02 29.19 0.22
C ALA A 331 -0.56 29.17 0.72
N LYS A 332 -0.20 28.22 1.60
CA LYS A 332 1.20 28.06 2.05
C LYS A 332 2.11 27.48 0.97
N THR A 333 1.51 26.97 -0.11
CA THR A 333 2.16 26.36 -1.27
C THR A 333 1.60 26.98 -2.55
N SER A 334 2.24 26.73 -3.70
CA SER A 334 1.77 27.24 -4.99
C SER A 334 0.39 26.69 -5.40
N ARG A 335 -0.02 25.54 -4.85
CA ARG A 335 -1.39 25.02 -4.97
C ARG A 335 -2.27 25.55 -3.85
N SER A 336 -3.41 26.12 -4.21
CA SER A 336 -4.54 26.30 -3.30
C SER A 336 -5.14 24.93 -2.97
N THR A 337 -5.66 24.76 -1.76
CA THR A 337 -6.28 23.52 -1.31
C THR A 337 -7.55 23.79 -0.54
N GLN A 338 -8.53 22.89 -0.66
CA GLN A 338 -9.69 22.84 0.21
C GLN A 338 -9.55 21.62 1.12
N ARG A 339 -9.38 21.87 2.43
CA ARG A 339 -9.32 20.84 3.47
C ARG A 339 -10.62 20.81 4.24
N THR A 340 -11.36 19.71 4.16
CA THR A 340 -12.55 19.44 4.98
C THR A 340 -12.21 18.50 6.13
N THR A 341 -12.56 18.85 7.37
CA THR A 341 -12.36 17.98 8.54
C THR A 341 -13.65 17.68 9.28
N TYR A 342 -13.73 16.47 9.83
CA TYR A 342 -14.81 16.00 10.69
C TYR A 342 -14.23 15.48 12.01
N ARG A 343 -14.69 16.05 13.12
CA ARG A 343 -14.17 15.80 14.47
C ARG A 343 -15.25 15.23 15.38
N ALA A 344 -14.84 14.37 16.31
CA ALA A 344 -15.70 13.95 17.41
C ALA A 344 -15.67 14.99 18.55
N GLY A 345 -16.52 14.80 19.57
CA GLY A 345 -16.62 15.71 20.72
C GLY A 345 -15.35 15.81 21.57
N ASP A 346 -14.42 14.86 21.43
CA ASP A 346 -13.09 14.86 22.04
C ASP A 346 -12.07 15.78 21.31
N GLY A 347 -12.46 16.37 20.18
CA GLY A 347 -11.61 17.23 19.36
C GLY A 347 -10.70 16.48 18.37
N ILE A 348 -10.69 15.15 18.39
CA ILE A 348 -9.91 14.31 17.47
C ILE A 348 -10.56 14.34 16.08
N THR A 349 -9.72 14.46 15.04
CA THR A 349 -10.19 14.44 13.64
C THR A 349 -10.27 13.00 13.17
N TYR A 350 -11.44 12.54 12.75
CA TYR A 350 -11.65 11.16 12.29
C TYR A 350 -11.77 11.04 10.77
N VAL A 351 -12.24 12.08 10.09
CA VAL A 351 -12.25 12.12 8.63
C VAL A 351 -11.66 13.44 8.16
N GLU A 352 -10.75 13.37 7.21
CA GLU A 352 -10.09 14.53 6.64
C GLU A 352 -9.97 14.39 5.12
N HIS A 353 -10.52 15.34 4.36
CA HIS A 353 -10.50 15.33 2.89
C HIS A 353 -9.81 16.57 2.36
N TRP A 354 -8.78 16.39 1.54
CA TRP A 354 -8.04 17.43 0.84
C TRP A 354 -8.30 17.36 -0.65
N ASN A 355 -8.93 18.40 -1.19
CA ASN A 355 -8.94 18.67 -2.61
C ASN A 355 -7.82 19.67 -2.96
N VAL A 356 -6.90 19.26 -3.83
CA VAL A 356 -5.74 20.07 -4.25
C VAL A 356 -6.07 20.73 -5.57
N ASP A 357 -6.21 22.07 -5.56
CA ASP A 357 -6.69 22.81 -6.73
C ASP A 357 -5.72 22.68 -7.91
N SER A 358 -6.27 22.29 -9.06
CA SER A 358 -5.52 21.99 -10.29
C SER A 358 -4.46 20.88 -10.13
N GLY A 359 -4.44 20.17 -9.00
CA GLY A 359 -3.51 19.08 -8.72
C GLY A 359 -3.69 17.94 -9.72
N PRO A 360 -2.60 17.34 -10.23
CA PRO A 360 -2.65 16.23 -11.17
C PRO A 360 -2.79 14.89 -10.44
N HIS A 361 -2.67 13.78 -11.17
CA HIS A 361 -2.53 12.43 -10.60
C HIS A 361 -1.12 12.22 -10.04
N ALA A 362 -0.84 12.82 -8.88
CA ALA A 362 0.48 12.78 -8.26
C ALA A 362 0.39 13.03 -6.74
N TRP A 363 1.35 12.49 -5.98
CA TRP A 363 1.48 12.70 -4.55
C TRP A 363 1.74 14.18 -4.21
N SER A 364 0.86 14.79 -3.44
CA SER A 364 0.94 16.20 -3.09
C SER A 364 2.14 16.54 -2.18
N GLY A 365 2.89 17.58 -2.55
CA GLY A 365 4.03 18.15 -1.82
C GLY A 365 5.30 17.30 -1.79
N GLY A 366 5.29 16.11 -2.41
CA GLY A 366 6.42 15.17 -2.41
C GLY A 366 7.69 15.68 -3.08
N ASP A 367 8.77 14.89 -3.00
CA ASP A 367 10.07 15.22 -3.62
C ASP A 367 10.03 14.95 -5.14
N SER A 368 10.51 15.92 -5.92
CA SER A 368 10.68 15.81 -7.37
C SER A 368 11.68 14.74 -7.83
N ALA A 369 12.50 14.21 -6.93
CA ALA A 369 13.41 13.10 -7.19
C ALA A 369 12.68 11.75 -7.36
N GLY A 370 11.48 11.60 -6.78
CA GLY A 370 10.60 10.46 -7.01
C GLY A 370 9.60 10.73 -8.12
N SER A 371 9.11 9.66 -8.77
CA SER A 371 8.10 9.79 -9.81
C SER A 371 6.68 10.03 -9.24
N TYR A 372 5.80 10.61 -10.07
CA TYR A 372 4.41 10.93 -9.72
C TYR A 372 4.25 11.78 -8.44
N THR A 373 5.08 12.81 -8.28
CA THR A 373 4.96 13.81 -7.21
C THR A 373 4.54 15.17 -7.76
N ASP A 374 3.84 15.96 -6.94
CA ASP A 374 3.57 17.37 -7.20
C ASP A 374 4.11 18.23 -6.05
N PRO A 375 5.40 18.63 -6.10
CA PRO A 375 6.04 19.43 -5.05
C PRO A 375 5.37 20.79 -4.80
N GLN A 376 4.50 21.25 -5.69
CA GLN A 376 3.76 22.51 -5.54
C GLN A 376 2.56 22.39 -4.60
N GLY A 377 2.13 21.17 -4.29
CA GLY A 377 1.03 20.88 -3.36
C GLY A 377 1.45 20.93 -1.89
N PRO A 378 0.48 20.93 -0.95
CA PRO A 378 0.80 20.70 0.46
C PRO A 378 1.37 19.30 0.65
N SER A 379 2.21 19.10 1.68
CA SER A 379 2.75 17.78 1.98
C SER A 379 1.66 16.83 2.46
N ALA A 380 1.24 15.90 1.59
CA ALA A 380 0.33 14.83 1.97
C ALA A 380 0.95 13.93 3.05
N SER A 381 2.26 13.69 2.97
CA SER A 381 2.98 12.87 3.96
C SER A 381 2.94 13.47 5.35
N ALA A 382 3.16 14.78 5.50
CA ALA A 382 3.11 15.44 6.80
C ALA A 382 1.69 15.44 7.38
N ALA A 383 0.69 15.76 6.55
CA ALA A 383 -0.71 15.73 6.98
C ALA A 383 -1.18 14.32 7.38
N MET A 384 -0.78 13.28 6.63
CA MET A 384 -1.06 11.89 6.98
C MET A 384 -0.36 11.49 8.27
N MET A 385 0.90 11.87 8.48
CA MET A 385 1.63 11.62 9.74
C MET A 385 0.91 12.26 10.94
N ASP A 386 0.57 13.55 10.84
CA ASP A 386 -0.15 14.28 11.90
C ASP A 386 -1.52 13.67 12.19
N PHE A 387 -2.24 13.25 11.14
CA PHE A 387 -3.52 12.58 11.27
C PHE A 387 -3.38 11.23 11.95
N PHE A 388 -2.47 10.38 11.48
CA PHE A 388 -2.28 9.04 12.01
C PHE A 388 -1.90 9.04 13.48
N LEU A 389 -0.99 9.91 13.91
CA LEU A 389 -0.52 9.94 15.30
C LEU A 389 -1.57 10.40 16.32
N GLN A 390 -2.73 10.89 15.88
CA GLN A 390 -3.89 11.15 16.75
C GLN A 390 -4.65 9.87 17.11
N HIS A 391 -4.43 8.76 16.40
CA HIS A 391 -5.22 7.55 16.53
C HIS A 391 -4.42 6.39 17.10
N GLN A 392 -4.99 5.74 18.10
CA GLN A 392 -4.51 4.46 18.61
C GLN A 392 -5.70 3.58 18.90
N LYS A 393 -5.58 2.27 18.67
CA LYS A 393 -6.58 1.31 19.14
C LYS A 393 -6.57 1.26 20.66
N PRO A 394 -7.74 1.08 21.29
CA PRO A 394 -7.76 0.75 22.70
C PRO A 394 -7.00 -0.57 22.93
N PRO A 395 -6.31 -0.73 24.07
CA PRO A 395 -5.72 -2.01 24.42
C PRO A 395 -6.82 -3.09 24.38
N GLU A 396 -6.51 -4.23 23.76
CA GLU A 396 -7.42 -5.37 23.71
C GLU A 396 -7.75 -5.77 25.16
N ALA A 397 -9.04 -5.85 25.50
CA ALA A 397 -9.45 -6.29 26.83
C ALA A 397 -8.97 -7.74 27.01
N ALA A 398 -8.12 -7.96 28.00
CA ALA A 398 -7.49 -9.25 28.29
C ALA A 398 -8.48 -10.35 28.68
#